data_AF-A0A2A4X5P4-F1
#
_entry.id   AF-A0A2A4X5P4-F1
#
_cell.length_a   1.000
_cell.length_b   1.000
_cell.length_c   1.000
_cell.angle_alpha   90.00
_cell.angle_beta   90.00
_cell.angle_gamma   90.00
#
_symmetry.space_group_name_H-M   'P 1'
#
loop_
_entity.id
_entity.type
_entity.pdbx_description
1 polymer ?
#
loop_
_entity_poly.entity_id
_entity_poly.type
_entity_poly.pdbx_seq_one_letter_code
_entity_poly.pdbx_strand_id
1 'polypeptide(L)'
;MSIESIMQNLPAQVSQNQANELVISTREESLEMVTVLRDYFFEGVEVNFTDEGVIALSEESLDFMATRMDREPSEESRAGIQLEAQIVHAIYCEKLNQDSTMPG
;
A
#
# COMPACT_ATOMS: atom_id res chain seq x y z
N MET A 1 2.94 11.74 0.09
CA MET A 1 1.99 10.73 -0.39
C MET A 1 0.62 10.97 0.26
N SER A 2 -0.44 11.19 -0.51
CA SER A 2 -1.82 11.25 0.02
C SER A 2 -2.66 10.13 -0.60
N ILE A 3 -3.59 9.59 0.19
CA ILE A 3 -4.57 8.61 -0.31
C ILE A 3 -5.36 9.19 -1.48
N GLU A 4 -5.71 10.47 -1.45
CA GLU A 4 -6.42 11.14 -2.55
C GLU A 4 -5.68 10.99 -3.89
N SER A 5 -4.35 11.23 -3.92
CA SER A 5 -3.56 11.09 -5.15
C SER A 5 -3.50 9.65 -5.66
N ILE A 6 -3.43 8.67 -4.76
CA ILE A 6 -3.47 7.24 -5.12
C ILE A 6 -4.82 6.91 -5.76
N MET A 7 -5.93 7.34 -5.14
CA MET A 7 -7.29 7.06 -5.61
C MET A 7 -7.64 7.76 -6.93
N GLN A 8 -7.01 8.89 -7.25
CA GLN A 8 -7.17 9.57 -8.54
C GLN A 8 -6.40 8.89 -9.69
N ASN A 9 -5.42 8.04 -9.38
CA ASN A 9 -4.53 7.41 -10.34
C ASN A 9 -4.55 5.87 -10.22
N LEU A 10 -5.72 5.30 -9.94
CA LEU A 10 -5.86 3.84 -9.85
C LEU A 10 -5.49 3.16 -11.17
N PRO A 11 -4.77 2.03 -11.12
CA PRO A 11 -4.56 1.19 -12.29
C PRO A 11 -5.91 0.75 -12.89
N ALA A 12 -5.98 0.62 -14.22
CA ALA A 12 -7.21 0.22 -14.92
C ALA A 12 -7.73 -1.17 -14.51
N GLN A 13 -6.84 -2.01 -14.00
CA GLN A 13 -7.10 -3.37 -13.54
C GLN A 13 -7.73 -3.40 -12.13
N VAL A 14 -7.71 -2.29 -11.38
CA VAL A 14 -8.23 -2.25 -10.01
C VAL A 14 -9.53 -1.46 -9.94
N SER A 15 -10.55 -2.03 -9.32
CA SER A 15 -11.82 -1.33 -9.16
C SER A 15 -11.75 -0.26 -8.06
N GLN A 16 -12.42 0.88 -8.29
CA GLN A 16 -12.55 1.96 -7.30
C GLN A 16 -13.14 1.46 -5.98
N ASN A 17 -14.11 0.55 -6.03
CA ASN A 17 -14.77 0.03 -4.83
C ASN A 17 -13.82 -0.81 -3.97
N GLN A 18 -13.04 -1.71 -4.59
CA GLN A 18 -12.03 -2.50 -3.87
C GLN A 18 -10.98 -1.59 -3.23
N ALA A 19 -10.50 -0.57 -3.97
CA ALA A 19 -9.55 0.39 -3.44
C ALA A 19 -10.12 1.16 -2.24
N ASN A 20 -11.39 1.59 -2.31
CA ASN A 20 -12.08 2.29 -1.22
C ASN A 20 -12.23 1.40 0.03
N GLU A 21 -12.66 0.16 -0.15
CA GLU A 21 -12.81 -0.82 0.94
C GLU A 21 -11.47 -1.08 1.64
N LEU A 22 -10.38 -1.17 0.86
CA LEU A 22 -9.05 -1.33 1.40
C LEU A 22 -8.59 -0.11 2.21
N VAL A 23 -8.85 1.11 1.73
CA VAL A 23 -8.57 2.34 2.48
C VAL A 23 -9.32 2.35 3.81
N ILE A 24 -10.61 2.06 3.78
CA ILE A 24 -11.47 2.08 4.98
C ILE A 24 -10.98 1.04 5.99
N SER A 25 -10.89 -0.22 5.58
CA SER A 25 -10.45 -1.31 6.47
C SER A 25 -9.07 -1.05 7.08
N THR A 26 -8.10 -0.63 6.28
CA THR A 26 -6.75 -0.33 6.78
C THR A 26 -6.71 0.87 7.73
N ARG A 27 -7.61 1.87 7.55
CA ARG A 27 -7.71 3.01 8.47
C ARG A 27 -8.34 2.64 9.80
N GLU A 28 -9.24 1.67 9.83
CA GLU A 28 -9.89 1.17 11.05
C GLU A 28 -8.90 0.40 11.95
N GLU A 29 -7.82 -0.15 11.38
CA GLU A 29 -6.76 -0.82 12.11
C GLU A 29 -5.93 0.12 13.02
N SER A 30 -5.30 -0.45 14.05
CA SER A 30 -4.38 0.30 14.92
C SER A 30 -3.08 0.66 14.20
N LEU A 31 -2.34 1.67 14.68
CA LEU A 31 -1.01 1.98 14.14
C LEU A 31 -0.08 0.76 14.20
N GLU A 32 -0.11 -0.01 15.29
CA GLU A 32 0.68 -1.23 15.45
C GLU A 32 0.37 -2.25 14.34
N MET A 33 -0.90 -2.52 14.08
CA MET A 33 -1.32 -3.46 13.03
C MET A 33 -0.95 -2.96 11.63
N VAL A 34 -1.17 -1.67 11.35
CA VAL A 34 -0.75 -1.09 10.06
C VAL A 34 0.77 -1.13 9.89
N THR A 35 1.54 -0.96 10.96
CA THR A 35 3.01 -1.11 10.93
C THR A 35 3.41 -2.53 10.57
N VAL A 36 2.80 -3.54 11.21
CA VAL A 36 3.06 -4.96 10.89
C VAL A 36 2.72 -5.28 9.43
N LEU A 37 1.57 -4.81 8.93
CA LEU A 37 1.18 -5.00 7.52
C LEU A 37 2.20 -4.34 6.57
N ARG A 38 2.57 -3.10 6.86
CA ARG A 38 3.54 -2.33 6.07
C ARG A 38 4.91 -3.04 6.03
N ASP A 39 5.39 -3.51 7.17
CA ASP A 39 6.67 -4.20 7.24
C ASP A 39 6.62 -5.56 6.55
N TYR A 40 5.51 -6.30 6.65
CA TYR A 40 5.30 -7.55 5.91
C TYR A 40 5.34 -7.34 4.39
N PHE A 41 4.70 -6.27 3.88
CA PHE A 41 4.74 -5.92 2.46
C PHE A 41 6.15 -5.60 1.97
N PHE A 42 6.94 -4.91 2.80
CA PHE A 42 8.27 -4.46 2.40
C PHE A 42 9.40 -5.40 2.81
N GLU A 43 9.09 -6.52 3.45
CA GLU A 43 10.07 -7.52 3.84
C GLU A 43 10.60 -8.27 2.60
N GLY A 44 11.88 -8.05 2.29
CA GLY A 44 12.56 -8.76 1.20
C GLY A 44 12.29 -8.19 -0.19
N VAL A 45 11.64 -7.03 -0.29
CA VAL A 45 11.44 -6.32 -1.56
C VAL A 45 12.19 -4.99 -1.58
N GLU A 46 12.69 -4.61 -2.75
CA GLU A 46 13.33 -3.32 -2.94
C GLU A 46 12.25 -2.26 -3.18
N VAL A 47 12.12 -1.33 -2.22
CA VAL A 47 11.15 -0.24 -2.30
C VAL A 47 11.79 0.96 -2.96
N ASN A 48 11.30 1.31 -4.15
CA ASN A 48 11.64 2.57 -4.79
C ASN A 48 10.53 3.60 -4.55
N PHE A 49 10.89 4.88 -4.63
CA PHE A 49 9.95 5.98 -4.59
C PHE A 49 9.99 6.71 -5.92
N THR A 50 8.82 6.99 -6.51
CA THR A 50 8.71 7.83 -7.70
C THR A 50 9.03 9.29 -7.35
N ASP A 51 9.19 10.13 -8.38
CA ASP A 51 9.35 11.58 -8.20
C ASP A 51 8.14 12.23 -7.51
N GLU A 52 6.95 11.61 -7.58
CA GLU A 52 5.77 12.03 -6.81
C GLU A 52 5.76 11.53 -5.35
N GLY A 53 6.82 10.82 -4.94
CA GLY A 53 6.95 10.23 -3.61
C GLY A 53 5.96 9.10 -3.38
N VAL A 54 5.59 8.36 -4.43
CA VAL A 54 4.74 7.17 -4.38
C VAL A 54 5.63 5.93 -4.38
N ILE A 55 5.26 4.88 -3.63
CA ILE A 55 5.98 3.61 -3.70
C ILE A 55 5.83 3.01 -5.09
N ALA A 56 6.96 2.58 -5.67
CA ALA A 56 7.03 1.80 -6.89
C ALA A 56 7.86 0.54 -6.60
N LEU A 57 7.29 -0.61 -6.89
CA LEU A 57 7.93 -1.91 -6.72
C LEU A 57 8.27 -2.46 -8.11
N SER A 58 9.43 -3.11 -8.23
CA SER A 58 9.81 -3.76 -9.49
C SER A 58 8.84 -4.89 -9.83
N GLU A 59 8.73 -5.26 -11.10
CA GLU A 59 7.94 -6.43 -11.52
C GLU A 59 8.39 -7.70 -10.78
N GLU A 60 9.69 -7.88 -10.57
CA GLU A 60 10.26 -8.99 -9.80
C GLU A 60 9.78 -8.98 -8.34
N SER A 61 9.75 -7.81 -7.70
CA SER A 61 9.23 -7.66 -6.33
C SER A 61 7.73 -7.96 -6.26
N LEU A 62 6.98 -7.52 -7.26
CA LEU A 62 5.54 -7.78 -7.36
C LEU A 62 5.24 -9.26 -7.60
N ASP A 63 6.03 -9.95 -8.42
CA ASP A 63 5.92 -11.40 -8.65
C ASP A 63 6.29 -12.22 -7.41
N PHE A 64 7.34 -11.80 -6.71
CA PHE A 64 7.73 -12.38 -5.43
C PHE A 64 6.60 -12.28 -4.41
N MET A 65 5.99 -11.09 -4.27
CA MET A 65 4.86 -10.91 -3.35
C MET A 65 3.62 -11.67 -3.79
N ALA A 66 3.31 -11.71 -5.10
CA ALA A 66 2.18 -12.49 -5.60
C ALA A 66 2.32 -13.96 -5.18
N THR A 67 3.51 -14.53 -5.35
CA THR A 67 3.83 -15.90 -4.90
C THR A 67 3.68 -16.06 -3.38
N ARG A 68 4.20 -15.09 -2.59
CA ARG A 68 4.09 -15.10 -1.12
C ARG A 68 2.65 -15.02 -0.63
N MET A 69 1.77 -14.36 -1.38
CA MET A 69 0.35 -14.18 -1.08
C MET A 69 -0.55 -15.26 -1.69
N ASP A 70 0.03 -16.33 -2.28
CA ASP A 70 -0.68 -17.39 -2.98
C ASP A 70 -1.59 -16.86 -4.12
N ARG A 71 -1.08 -15.85 -4.85
CA ARG A 71 -1.72 -15.22 -6.01
C ARG A 71 -0.92 -15.52 -7.28
N GLU A 72 -1.61 -15.65 -8.41
CA GLU A 72 -0.95 -15.80 -9.71
C GLU A 72 -0.24 -14.48 -10.12
N PRO A 73 1.04 -14.51 -10.54
CA PRO A 73 1.79 -13.33 -10.98
C PRO A 73 1.28 -12.82 -12.34
N SER A 74 0.15 -12.13 -12.29
CA SER A 74 -0.56 -11.53 -13.43
C SER A 74 -0.50 -10.01 -13.35
N GLU A 75 -0.80 -9.33 -14.47
CA GLU A 75 -0.88 -7.86 -14.51
C GLU A 75 -1.89 -7.31 -13.48
N GLU A 76 -3.04 -7.98 -13.33
CA GLU A 76 -4.06 -7.63 -12.33
C GLU A 76 -3.54 -7.81 -10.91
N SER A 77 -2.89 -8.93 -10.60
CA SER A 77 -2.34 -9.17 -9.26
C SER A 77 -1.22 -8.20 -8.91
N ARG A 78 -0.33 -7.89 -9.87
CA ARG A 78 0.72 -6.88 -9.69
C ARG A 78 0.14 -5.50 -9.41
N ALA A 79 -0.86 -5.08 -10.19
CA ALA A 79 -1.54 -3.81 -10.00
C ALA A 79 -2.22 -3.74 -8.62
N GLY A 80 -2.90 -4.82 -8.20
CA GLY A 80 -3.53 -4.92 -6.88
C GLY A 80 -2.51 -4.83 -5.73
N ILE A 81 -1.42 -5.60 -5.81
CA ILE A 81 -0.36 -5.60 -4.79
C ILE A 81 0.34 -4.24 -4.70
N GLN A 82 0.63 -3.62 -5.84
CA GLN A 82 1.23 -2.28 -5.90
C GLN A 82 0.33 -1.24 -5.23
N LEU A 83 -0.98 -1.31 -5.48
CA LEU A 83 -1.96 -0.45 -4.83
C LEU A 83 -2.05 -0.72 -3.32
N GLU A 84 -2.09 -1.98 -2.91
CA GLU A 84 -2.13 -2.39 -1.50
C GLU A 84 -0.94 -1.80 -0.73
N ALA A 85 0.28 -1.95 -1.27
CA ALA A 85 1.49 -1.41 -0.68
C ALA A 85 1.44 0.14 -0.53
N GLN A 86 0.96 0.84 -1.56
CA GLN A 86 0.82 2.30 -1.54
C GLN A 86 -0.19 2.76 -0.48
N ILE A 87 -1.37 2.13 -0.42
CA ILE A 87 -2.43 2.48 0.54
C ILE A 87 -1.97 2.22 1.97
N VAL A 88 -1.41 1.03 2.24
CA VAL A 88 -0.93 0.66 3.58
C VAL A 88 0.14 1.64 4.05
N HIS A 89 1.09 2.00 3.20
CA HIS A 89 2.14 2.96 3.58
C HIS A 89 1.62 4.39 3.76
N ALA A 90 0.70 4.85 2.90
CA ALA A 90 0.08 6.16 3.06
C ALA A 90 -0.67 6.27 4.40
N ILE A 91 -1.41 5.23 4.78
CA ILE A 91 -2.14 5.19 6.07
C ILE A 91 -1.19 5.09 7.25
N TYR A 92 -0.12 4.31 7.14
CA TYR A 92 0.95 4.29 8.14
C TYR A 92 1.50 5.70 8.41
N CYS A 93 1.84 6.44 7.35
CA CYS A 93 2.30 7.82 7.46
C CYS A 93 1.23 8.76 8.04
N GLU A 94 -0.03 8.62 7.64
CA GLU A 94 -1.16 9.37 8.19
C GLU A 94 -1.27 9.18 9.71
N LYS A 95 -1.24 7.93 10.18
CA LYS A 95 -1.36 7.56 11.60
C LYS A 95 -0.16 8.03 12.42
N LEU A 96 1.07 7.89 11.92
CA LEU A 96 2.27 8.43 12.59
C LEU A 96 2.17 9.93 12.81
N ASN A 97 1.65 10.67 11.84
CA ASN A 97 1.48 12.12 11.94
C ASN A 97 0.36 12.49 12.94
N GLN A 98 -0.70 11.68 13.05
CA GLN A 98 -1.76 11.88 14.06
C GLN A 98 -1.22 11.67 15.48
N ASP A 99 -0.51 10.57 15.73
CA ASP A 99 0.09 10.30 17.05
C ASP A 99 1.14 11.33 17.45
N SER A 100 1.90 11.86 16.48
CA SER A 100 2.89 12.92 16.71
C SER A 100 2.27 14.28 17.04
N THR A 101 0.97 14.46 16.84
CA THR A 101 0.25 15.73 17.06
C THR A 101 -0.52 15.82 18.38
N MET A 102 -0.52 14.80 19.25
CA MET A 102 -1.00 14.97 20.62
C MET A 102 0.04 15.74 21.46
N PRO A 103 -0.26 16.97 21.92
CA PRO A 103 0.52 17.57 22.99
C PRO A 103 0.23 16.77 24.27
N GLY A 104 1.29 16.28 24.92
CA GLY A 104 1.19 15.65 26.25
C GLY A 104 0.66 16.60 27.32
#